data_AF-A0A944PW75-F1
#
_entry.id   AF-A0A944PW75-F1
#
_cell.length_a   1.000
_cell.length_b   1.000
_cell.length_c   1.000
_cell.angle_alpha   90.00
_cell.angle_beta   90.00
_cell.angle_gamma   90.00
#
_symmetry.space_group_name_H-M   'P 1'
#
loop_
_entity.id
_entity.type
_entity.pdbx_description
1 polymer ?
#
loop_
_entity_poly.entity_id
_entity_poly.type
_entity_poly.pdbx_seq_one_letter_code
_entity_poly.pdbx_strand_id
1 'polypeptide(L)'
;MNASATLLPAVVRPAGDDRHWLSSDHCAGPVFELLHALEWTVVATPEANVHATSPDGRVYIGWLPEDPAAWTRGIVWRVQVQPAEGDAWVQEFGTNTPAEAVAGFVAALVAHSPR
;
A
#
# COMPACT_ATOMS: atom_id res chain seq x y z
N MET A 1 -9.69 -39.84 12.66
CA MET A 1 -8.76 -38.78 12.20
C MET A 1 -9.26 -38.30 10.85
N ASN A 2 -9.96 -37.17 10.79
CA ASN A 2 -10.36 -36.53 9.54
C ASN A 2 -9.27 -35.53 9.16
N ALA A 3 -8.61 -35.74 8.03
CA ALA A 3 -7.73 -34.74 7.44
C ALA A 3 -8.60 -33.61 6.87
N SER A 4 -8.46 -32.40 7.41
CA SER A 4 -9.03 -31.20 6.83
C SER A 4 -8.45 -31.02 5.43
N ALA A 5 -9.32 -31.06 4.41
CA ALA A 5 -8.94 -30.69 3.06
C ALA A 5 -8.59 -29.20 3.06
N THR A 6 -7.31 -28.89 2.84
CA THR A 6 -6.83 -27.53 2.59
C THR A 6 -7.64 -26.97 1.41
N LEU A 7 -8.55 -26.05 1.67
CA LEU A 7 -9.25 -25.29 0.64
C LEU A 7 -8.19 -24.50 -0.12
N LEU A 8 -7.83 -24.97 -1.31
CA LEU A 8 -7.06 -24.18 -2.25
C LEU A 8 -7.82 -22.86 -2.48
N PRO A 9 -7.15 -21.70 -2.45
CA PRO A 9 -7.81 -20.45 -2.80
C PRO A 9 -8.47 -20.60 -4.17
N ALA A 10 -9.70 -20.11 -4.28
CA ALA A 10 -10.44 -20.15 -5.53
C ALA A 10 -9.54 -19.67 -6.67
N VAL A 11 -9.54 -20.38 -7.80
CA VAL A 11 -8.77 -19.96 -8.98
C VAL A 11 -9.34 -18.64 -9.48
N VAL A 12 -8.73 -17.54 -9.05
CA VAL A 12 -9.03 -16.21 -9.58
C VAL A 12 -8.39 -16.13 -10.96
N ARG A 13 -9.21 -16.30 -12.01
CA ARG A 13 -8.80 -15.95 -13.37
C ARG A 13 -9.04 -14.45 -13.54
N PRO A 14 -8.00 -13.64 -13.75
CA PRO A 14 -8.22 -12.24 -14.05
C PRO A 14 -9.10 -12.14 -15.30
N ALA A 15 -10.07 -11.24 -15.29
CA ALA A 15 -10.86 -10.94 -16.48
C ALA A 15 -9.92 -10.61 -17.65
N GLY A 16 -10.28 -11.07 -18.85
CA GLY A 16 -9.52 -10.80 -20.08
C GLY A 16 -9.65 -9.37 -20.58
N ASP A 17 -10.24 -8.47 -19.79
CA ASP A 17 -10.31 -7.05 -20.10
C ASP A 17 -8.91 -6.46 -20.25
N ASP A 18 -8.87 -5.44 -21.10
CA ASP A 18 -7.71 -4.63 -21.36
C ASP A 18 -7.21 -4.07 -20.02
N ARG A 19 -6.07 -4.57 -19.54
CA ARG A 19 -5.57 -4.38 -18.17
C ARG A 19 -4.98 -2.98 -17.94
N HIS A 20 -5.63 -1.95 -18.48
CA HIS A 20 -5.18 -0.56 -18.42
C HIS A 20 -5.01 -0.08 -16.98
N TRP A 21 -5.79 -0.62 -16.03
CA TRP A 21 -5.64 -0.37 -14.59
C TRP A 21 -4.30 -0.85 -13.99
N LEU A 22 -3.53 -1.69 -14.71
CA LEU A 22 -2.17 -2.06 -14.32
C LEU A 22 -1.12 -1.03 -14.76
N SER A 23 -1.50 -0.04 -15.56
CA SER A 23 -0.65 1.10 -15.89
C SER A 23 -0.84 2.19 -14.84
N SER A 24 0.25 2.82 -14.42
CA SER A 24 0.16 4.02 -13.60
C SER A 24 -0.49 5.16 -14.39
N ASP A 25 -1.47 5.82 -13.80
CA ASP A 25 -2.04 7.10 -14.23
C ASP A 25 -1.44 8.28 -13.42
N HIS A 26 -0.45 7.98 -12.57
CA HIS A 26 0.20 8.88 -11.61
C HIS A 26 -0.75 9.48 -10.55
N CYS A 27 -1.96 8.95 -10.42
CA CYS A 27 -2.88 9.30 -9.35
C CYS A 27 -2.55 8.54 -8.07
N ALA A 28 -2.97 9.09 -6.93
CA ALA A 28 -2.88 8.44 -5.61
C ALA A 28 -4.25 8.06 -5.02
N GLY A 29 -5.32 8.36 -5.75
CA GLY A 29 -6.72 8.23 -5.31
C GLY A 29 -7.06 6.88 -4.67
N PRO A 30 -6.80 5.73 -5.33
CA PRO A 30 -7.12 4.42 -4.77
C PRO A 30 -6.50 4.15 -3.39
N VAL A 31 -5.27 4.63 -3.15
CA VAL A 31 -4.62 4.48 -1.84
C VAL A 31 -5.28 5.40 -0.83
N PHE A 32 -5.54 6.66 -1.18
CA PHE A 32 -6.15 7.61 -0.24
C PHE A 32 -7.59 7.23 0.15
N GLU A 33 -8.38 6.70 -0.78
CA GLU A 33 -9.70 6.13 -0.50
C GLU A 33 -9.61 4.98 0.51
N LEU A 34 -8.66 4.05 0.32
CA LEU A 34 -8.40 2.96 1.26
C LEU A 34 -7.99 3.48 2.64
N LEU A 35 -7.06 4.42 2.71
CA LEU A 35 -6.57 4.96 3.99
C LEU A 35 -7.65 5.69 4.76
N HIS A 36 -8.50 6.45 4.07
CA HIS A 36 -9.67 7.08 4.67
C HIS A 36 -10.66 6.03 5.22
N ALA A 37 -10.93 4.96 4.46
CA ALA A 37 -11.80 3.87 4.91
C ALA A 37 -11.24 3.09 6.12
N LEU A 38 -9.92 3.07 6.28
CA LEU A 38 -9.23 2.47 7.43
C LEU A 38 -9.05 3.44 8.61
N GLU A 39 -9.57 4.67 8.52
CA GLU A 39 -9.47 5.71 9.55
C GLU A 39 -8.02 6.09 9.89
N TRP A 40 -7.12 6.06 8.90
CA TRP A 40 -5.74 6.50 9.11
C TRP A 40 -5.65 8.01 9.25
N THR A 41 -4.68 8.48 10.02
CA THR A 41 -4.36 9.92 10.06
C THR A 41 -3.61 10.28 8.79
N VAL A 42 -4.16 11.16 7.96
CA VAL A 42 -3.58 11.61 6.69
C VAL A 42 -3.28 13.11 6.75
N VAL A 43 -2.06 13.50 6.39
CA VAL A 43 -1.57 14.88 6.40
C VAL A 43 -0.86 15.18 5.09
N ALA A 44 -1.22 16.28 4.44
CA ALA A 44 -0.51 16.80 3.28
C ALA A 44 0.47 17.91 3.67
N THR A 45 1.61 17.99 3.00
CA THR A 45 2.53 19.13 3.10
C THR A 45 2.20 20.18 2.04
N PRO A 46 2.67 21.43 2.19
CA PRO A 46 2.51 22.47 1.16
C PRO A 46 3.08 22.08 -0.21
N GLU A 47 4.08 21.20 -0.22
CA GLU A 47 4.74 20.65 -1.41
C GLU A 47 3.97 19.45 -1.99
N ALA A 48 2.70 19.25 -1.66
CA ALA A 48 1.87 18.15 -2.18
C ALA A 48 2.35 16.72 -1.84
N ASN A 49 3.30 16.55 -0.92
CA ASN A 49 3.59 15.26 -0.32
C ASN A 49 2.46 14.89 0.65
N VAL A 50 2.11 13.60 0.73
CA VAL A 50 1.09 13.10 1.64
C VAL A 50 1.68 12.03 2.53
N HIS A 51 1.42 12.16 3.81
CA HIS A 51 1.87 11.27 4.87
C HIS A 51 0.66 10.69 5.57
N ALA A 52 0.64 9.38 5.73
CA ALA A 52 -0.40 8.67 6.44
C ALA A 52 0.19 7.76 7.50
N THR A 53 -0.45 7.71 8.67
CA THR A 53 -0.05 6.86 9.80
C THR A 53 -1.24 6.04 10.27
N SER A 54 -1.02 4.75 10.51
CA SER A 54 -2.04 3.83 11.04
C SER A 54 -2.47 4.24 12.46
N PRO A 55 -3.70 3.89 12.89
CA PRO A 55 -4.20 4.24 14.22
C PRO A 55 -3.32 3.76 15.39
N ASP A 56 -2.63 2.64 15.23
CA ASP A 56 -1.69 2.09 16.22
C ASP A 56 -0.27 2.68 16.12
N GLY A 57 -0.02 3.57 15.16
CA GLY A 57 1.27 4.23 14.93
C GLY A 57 2.35 3.34 14.31
N ARG A 58 2.02 2.11 13.89
CA ARG A 58 3.01 1.12 13.45
C ARG A 58 3.30 1.11 11.97
N VAL A 59 2.40 1.65 11.16
CA VAL A 59 2.57 1.73 9.73
C VAL A 59 2.52 3.18 9.30
N TYR A 60 3.54 3.58 8.55
CA TYR A 60 3.62 4.86 7.88
C TYR A 60 3.58 4.64 6.37
N ILE A 61 2.82 5.46 5.66
CA ILE A 61 2.77 5.49 4.20
C ILE A 61 3.03 6.93 3.75
N GLY A 62 4.02 7.11 2.88
CA GLY A 62 4.29 8.37 2.20
C GLY A 62 3.98 8.25 0.72
N TRP A 63 3.16 9.15 0.19
CA TRP A 63 3.13 9.51 -1.22
C TRP A 63 3.99 10.76 -1.41
N LEU A 64 5.09 10.62 -2.12
CA LEU A 64 6.22 11.56 -2.09
C LEU A 64 6.57 12.08 -3.50
N PRO A 65 5.63 12.67 -4.25
CA PRO A 65 5.90 13.17 -5.59
C PRO A 65 6.94 14.29 -5.62
N GLU A 66 7.05 15.08 -4.55
CA GLU A 66 7.90 16.27 -4.49
C GLU A 66 9.05 16.13 -3.47
N ASP A 67 9.27 14.94 -2.89
CA ASP A 67 10.43 14.69 -2.02
C ASP A 67 11.69 14.53 -2.88
N PRO A 68 12.72 15.40 -2.74
CA PRO A 68 13.90 15.32 -3.60
C PRO A 68 14.71 14.02 -3.44
N ALA A 69 14.73 13.44 -2.24
CA ALA A 69 15.45 12.20 -1.97
C ALA A 69 14.72 10.98 -2.55
N ALA A 70 13.39 10.97 -2.52
CA ALA A 70 12.57 9.97 -3.20
C ALA A 70 12.67 10.11 -4.72
N TRP A 71 12.55 11.34 -5.22
CA TRP A 71 12.57 11.64 -6.66
C TRP A 71 13.88 11.23 -7.33
N THR A 72 15.03 11.54 -6.71
CA THR A 72 16.34 11.13 -7.23
C THR A 72 16.53 9.61 -7.33
N ARG A 73 15.70 8.84 -6.64
CA ARG A 73 15.69 7.37 -6.65
C ARG A 73 14.54 6.79 -7.48
N GLY A 74 13.72 7.64 -8.10
CA GLY A 74 12.54 7.23 -8.86
C GLY A 74 11.41 6.65 -8.00
N ILE A 75 11.38 6.98 -6.72
CA ILE A 75 10.41 6.49 -5.74
C ILE A 75 9.30 7.53 -5.57
N VAL A 76 8.04 7.07 -5.54
CA VAL A 76 6.88 7.91 -5.25
C VAL A 76 6.07 7.40 -4.06
N TRP A 77 6.21 6.12 -3.70
CA TRP A 77 5.57 5.55 -2.52
C TRP A 77 6.62 4.98 -1.57
N ARG A 78 6.43 5.22 -0.27
CA ARG A 78 7.21 4.59 0.78
C ARG A 78 6.31 4.07 1.88
N VAL A 79 6.32 2.77 2.10
CA VAL A 79 5.65 2.10 3.21
C VAL A 79 6.71 1.72 4.24
N GLN A 80 6.54 2.15 5.48
CA GLN A 80 7.42 1.79 6.59
C GLN A 80 6.58 1.08 7.65
N VAL A 81 7.11 -0.02 8.17
CA VAL A 81 6.42 -0.82 9.18
C VAL A 81 7.34 -1.03 10.36
N GLN A 82 6.80 -0.76 11.54
CA GLN A 82 7.42 -1.05 12.83
C GLN A 82 6.55 -2.07 13.59
N PRO A 83 6.84 -3.37 13.46
CA PRO A 83 6.12 -4.41 14.17
C PRO A 83 6.24 -4.28 15.70
N ALA A 84 5.34 -4.91 16.45
CA ALA A 84 5.53 -5.13 17.90
C ALA A 84 6.80 -5.93 18.18
N GLU A 85 7.04 -6.94 17.34
CA GLU A 85 8.07 -7.93 17.49
C GLU A 85 8.78 -8.12 16.15
N GLY A 86 10.10 -8.15 16.18
CA GLY A 86 10.95 -8.26 14.98
C GLY A 86 11.42 -6.90 14.46
N ASP A 87 12.14 -6.96 13.33
CA ASP A 87 12.82 -5.81 12.76
C ASP A 87 11.87 -4.93 11.93
N ALA A 88 12.07 -3.62 12.03
CA ALA A 88 11.40 -2.65 11.17
C ALA A 88 11.83 -2.84 9.70
N TRP A 89 10.92 -2.59 8.78
CA TRP A 89 11.20 -2.72 7.35
C TRP A 89 10.54 -1.61 6.52
N VAL A 90 11.05 -1.46 5.30
CA VAL A 90 10.59 -0.45 4.34
C VAL A 90 10.38 -1.09 2.99
N GLN A 91 9.24 -0.78 2.36
CA GLN A 91 8.97 -1.08 0.96
C GLN A 91 8.75 0.23 0.21
N GLU A 92 9.40 0.36 -0.94
CA GLU A 92 9.27 1.53 -1.81
C GLU A 92 8.69 1.14 -3.17
N PHE A 93 7.88 2.01 -3.76
CA PHE A 93 7.36 1.81 -5.12
C PHE A 93 7.67 3.02 -5.99
N GLY A 94 7.96 2.75 -7.26
CA GLY A 94 8.35 3.77 -8.23
C GLY A 94 7.17 4.45 -8.89
N THR A 95 7.46 5.48 -9.69
CA THR A 95 6.46 6.31 -10.40
C THR A 95 5.56 5.53 -11.36
N ASN A 96 6.04 4.39 -11.86
CA ASN A 96 5.32 3.52 -12.78
C ASN A 96 4.51 2.42 -12.09
N THR A 97 4.53 2.35 -10.76
CA THR A 97 3.67 1.42 -10.02
C THR A 97 2.26 2.02 -9.92
N PRO A 98 1.21 1.34 -10.41
CA PRO A 98 -0.17 1.83 -10.30
C PRO A 98 -0.61 1.89 -8.83
N ALA A 99 -1.42 2.90 -8.49
CA ALA A 99 -1.90 3.10 -7.13
C ALA A 99 -2.72 1.90 -6.61
N GLU A 100 -3.41 1.19 -7.47
CA GLU A 100 -4.15 -0.04 -7.18
C GLU A 100 -3.23 -1.14 -6.64
N ALA A 101 -2.02 -1.26 -7.17
CA ALA A 101 -1.05 -2.26 -6.68
C ALA A 101 -0.57 -1.89 -5.27
N VAL A 102 -0.33 -0.61 -5.01
CA VAL A 102 0.04 -0.12 -3.68
C VAL A 102 -1.12 -0.28 -2.71
N ALA A 103 -2.34 0.06 -3.11
CA ALA A 103 -3.54 -0.14 -2.30
C ALA A 103 -3.76 -1.62 -1.97
N GLY A 104 -3.58 -2.52 -2.95
CA GLY A 104 -3.64 -3.96 -2.73
C GLY A 104 -2.57 -4.47 -1.74
N PHE A 105 -1.34 -3.96 -1.83
CA PHE A 105 -0.29 -4.26 -0.87
C PHE A 105 -0.66 -3.80 0.54
N VAL A 106 -1.15 -2.56 0.70
CA VAL A 106 -1.58 -2.00 1.98
C VAL A 106 -2.77 -2.79 2.55
N ALA A 107 -3.76 -3.13 1.72
CA ALA A 107 -4.91 -3.93 2.13
C ALA A 107 -4.48 -5.30 2.66
N ALA A 108 -3.55 -5.98 1.96
CA ALA A 108 -3.01 -7.26 2.42
C ALA A 108 -2.22 -7.13 3.73
N LEU A 109 -1.44 -6.06 3.88
CA LEU A 109 -0.66 -5.75 5.08
C LEU A 109 -1.54 -5.59 6.32
N VAL A 110 -2.67 -4.88 6.19
CA VAL A 110 -3.57 -4.61 7.34
C VAL A 110 -4.61 -5.71 7.58
N ALA A 111 -4.88 -6.57 6.58
CA ALA A 111 -5.86 -7.65 6.71
C ALA A 111 -5.45 -8.72 7.75
N HIS A 112 -4.16 -8.84 8.05
CA HIS A 112 -3.62 -9.86 8.95
C HIS A 112 -3.33 -9.27 10.33
N SER A 113 -4.38 -9.03 11.11
CA SER A 113 -4.24 -8.90 12.57
C SER A 113 -4.38 -10.30 13.17
N PRO A 114 -3.31 -10.96 13.66
CA PRO A 114 -3.50 -12.09 14.54
C PRO A 114 -4.25 -11.56 15.77
N ARG A 115 -5.45 -12.08 16.02
CA ARG A 115 -6.11 -11.95 17.31
C ARG A 115 -5.34 -12.73 18.37
#